data_AF-A0A8R1I2E4-F1
#
_entry.id   AF-A0A8R1I2E4-F1
#
_cell.length_a   1.000
_cell.length_b   1.000
_cell.length_c   1.000
_cell.angle_alpha   90.00
_cell.angle_beta   90.00
_cell.angle_gamma   90.00
#
_symmetry.space_group_name_H-M   'P 1'
#
loop_
_entity.id
_entity.type
_entity.pdbx_description
1 polymer ?
#
loop_
_entity_poly.entity_id
_entity_poly.type
_entity_poly.pdbx_seq_one_letter_code
_entity_poly.pdbx_strand_id
1 'polypeptide(L)'
;MKRRQWNSVVQPLKKLKMSLTEFALFKALTIWHYKGGRQICTRQRDDIFRSLLIICEDEGHDDAVLRASEIVLAVGVVLTELHEMVTSYIEITVLDVLDDPILKDMLKFQY
;
A
#
# COMPACT_ATOMS: atom_id res chain seq x y z
N MET A 1 -13.81 -13.71 -5.34
CA MET A 1 -13.00 -12.63 -4.71
C MET A 1 -11.91 -13.16 -3.77
N LYS A 2 -12.24 -13.82 -2.65
CA LYS A 2 -11.26 -14.24 -1.62
C LYS A 2 -10.04 -15.05 -2.12
N ARG A 3 -10.24 -15.99 -3.06
CA ARG A 3 -9.15 -16.82 -3.61
C ARG A 3 -8.19 -16.06 -4.54
N ARG A 4 -8.70 -15.06 -5.27
CA ARG A 4 -7.90 -14.23 -6.19
C ARG A 4 -6.98 -13.31 -5.37
N GLN A 5 -7.56 -12.56 -4.43
CA GLN A 5 -6.84 -11.64 -3.52
C GLN A 5 -5.76 -12.36 -2.69
N TRP A 6 -6.04 -13.60 -2.25
CA TRP A 6 -5.03 -14.42 -1.57
C TRP A 6 -3.81 -14.70 -2.45
N ASN A 7 -4.02 -14.99 -3.73
CA ASN A 7 -2.94 -15.29 -4.66
C ASN A 7 -2.26 -14.05 -5.23
N SER A 8 -2.99 -12.95 -5.44
CA SER A 8 -2.47 -11.71 -6.02
C SER A 8 -1.81 -10.78 -5.00
N VAL A 9 -2.23 -10.82 -3.72
CA VAL A 9 -1.72 -9.90 -2.68
C VAL A 9 -1.03 -10.65 -1.55
N VAL A 10 -1.74 -11.59 -0.90
CA VAL A 10 -1.26 -12.19 0.36
C VAL A 10 -0.04 -13.07 0.13
N GLN A 11 -0.06 -13.92 -0.89
CA GLN A 11 1.07 -14.80 -1.24
C GLN A 11 2.33 -14.00 -1.63
N PRO A 12 2.28 -13.03 -2.56
CA PRO A 12 3.45 -12.21 -2.90
C PRO A 12 4.03 -11.45 -1.71
N LEU A 13 3.17 -10.78 -0.91
CA LEU A 13 3.63 -10.05 0.28
C LEU A 13 4.28 -10.97 1.32
N LYS A 14 3.72 -12.18 1.52
CA LYS A 14 4.32 -13.16 2.42
C LYS A 14 5.71 -13.62 1.94
N LYS A 15 5.89 -13.77 0.63
CA LYS A 15 7.17 -14.20 0.03
C LYS A 15 8.27 -13.14 0.19
N LEU A 16 7.90 -11.86 0.27
CA LEU A 16 8.85 -10.78 0.51
C LEU A 16 9.50 -10.85 1.90
N LYS A 17 8.88 -11.55 2.87
CA LYS A 17 9.40 -11.71 4.24
C LYS A 17 9.91 -10.39 4.83
N MET A 18 9.11 -9.34 4.70
CA MET A 18 9.50 -8.01 5.18
C MET A 18 9.81 -8.05 6.68
N SER A 19 10.85 -7.35 7.09
CA SER A 19 11.08 -7.04 8.50
C SER A 19 9.96 -6.15 9.03
N LEU A 20 9.86 -6.01 10.36
CA LEU A 20 8.88 -5.11 10.96
C LEU A 20 9.07 -3.66 10.45
N THR A 21 10.31 -3.24 10.26
CA THR A 21 10.66 -1.88 9.87
C THR A 21 10.40 -1.65 8.38
N GLU A 22 10.78 -2.61 7.53
CA GLU A 22 10.42 -2.62 6.11
C GLU A 22 8.89 -2.56 5.93
N PHE A 23 8.15 -3.34 6.72
CA PHE A 23 6.68 -3.36 6.68
C PHE A 23 6.07 -2.02 7.12
N ALA A 24 6.65 -1.35 8.11
CA ALA A 24 6.20 -0.03 8.54
C ALA A 24 6.38 1.02 7.43
N LEU A 25 7.55 1.04 6.76
CA LEU A 25 7.84 1.93 5.64
C LEU A 25 6.99 1.62 4.40
N PHE A 26 6.74 0.34 4.13
CA PHE A 26 5.79 -0.11 3.13
C PHE A 26 4.38 0.46 3.35
N LYS A 27 3.88 0.42 4.60
CA LYS A 27 2.58 1.04 4.94
C LYS A 27 2.60 2.54 4.73
N ALA A 28 3.68 3.22 5.13
CA ALA A 28 3.83 4.66 4.95
C ALA A 28 3.79 5.06 3.46
N LEU A 29 4.52 4.33 2.60
CA LEU A 29 4.49 4.53 1.14
C LEU A 29 3.10 4.29 0.55
N THR A 30 2.41 3.24 1.01
CA THR A 30 1.05 2.92 0.55
C THR A 30 0.07 4.04 0.89
N ILE A 31 0.12 4.58 2.11
CA ILE A 31 -0.73 5.70 2.55
C ILE A 31 -0.41 6.97 1.76
N TRP A 32 0.88 7.29 1.58
CA TRP A 32 1.31 8.46 0.81
C TRP A 32 0.76 8.38 -0.62
N HIS A 33 0.89 7.23 -1.28
CA HIS A 33 0.41 7.07 -2.65
C HIS A 33 -1.12 7.18 -2.73
N TYR A 34 -1.84 6.54 -1.82
CA TYR A 34 -3.31 6.52 -1.82
C TYR A 34 -3.92 7.90 -1.57
N LYS A 35 -3.34 8.72 -0.69
CA LYS A 35 -3.82 10.08 -0.38
C LYS A 35 -3.49 11.13 -1.45
N GLY A 36 -3.16 10.70 -2.68
CA GLY A 36 -2.79 11.63 -3.74
C GLY A 36 -1.45 12.31 -3.47
N GLY A 37 -0.48 11.63 -2.82
CA GLY A 37 0.79 12.20 -2.38
C GLY A 37 1.63 12.92 -3.46
N ARG A 38 1.32 12.70 -4.75
CA ARG A 38 1.87 13.48 -5.88
C ARG A 38 1.47 14.97 -5.84
N GLN A 39 0.33 15.32 -5.27
CA GLN A 39 -0.17 16.69 -5.16
C GLN A 39 0.25 17.38 -3.85
N ILE A 40 0.60 16.62 -2.81
CA ILE A 40 0.79 17.14 -1.44
C ILE A 40 2.26 17.33 -1.10
N CYS A 41 3.13 16.33 -1.30
CA CYS A 41 4.54 16.45 -0.91
C CYS A 41 5.43 15.34 -1.49
N THR A 42 6.13 15.63 -2.59
CA THR A 42 7.16 14.75 -3.16
C THR A 42 8.31 14.50 -2.18
N ARG A 43 8.59 15.47 -1.30
CA ARG A 43 9.66 15.37 -0.30
C ARG A 43 9.41 14.24 0.71
N GLN A 44 8.17 14.05 1.14
CA GLN A 44 7.81 12.95 2.05
C GLN A 44 8.08 11.57 1.42
N ARG A 45 7.77 11.39 0.12
CA ARG A 45 8.11 10.15 -0.59
C ARG A 45 9.61 9.93 -0.57
N ASP A 46 10.39 10.95 -0.92
CA ASP A 46 11.84 10.82 -1.02
C ASP A 46 12.47 10.51 0.35
N ASP A 47 11.96 11.10 1.43
CA ASP A 47 12.42 10.82 2.79
C ASP A 47 12.08 9.39 3.24
N ILE A 48 10.87 8.90 2.92
CA ILE A 48 10.49 7.50 3.19
C ILE A 48 11.35 6.55 2.37
N PHE A 49 11.61 6.85 1.09
CA PHE A 49 12.40 6.01 0.20
C PHE A 49 13.88 5.95 0.63
N ARG A 50 14.47 7.09 1.02
CA ARG A 50 15.82 7.12 1.61
C ARG A 50 15.89 6.32 2.90
N SER A 51 14.89 6.45 3.77
CA SER A 51 14.82 5.68 5.00
C SER A 51 14.75 4.17 4.71
N LEU A 52 14.00 3.77 3.69
CA LEU A 52 13.92 2.38 3.27
C LEU A 52 15.28 1.85 2.78
N LEU A 53 15.99 2.63 1.95
CA LEU A 53 17.32 2.26 1.48
C LEU A 53 18.30 2.08 2.65
N ILE A 54 18.35 3.03 3.59
CA ILE A 54 19.21 2.94 4.78
C ILE A 54 18.90 1.69 5.59
N ILE A 55 17.62 1.37 5.80
CA ILE A 55 17.23 0.16 6.53
C ILE A 55 17.63 -1.10 5.78
N CYS A 56 17.46 -1.14 4.45
CA CYS A 56 17.89 -2.29 3.68
C CYS A 56 19.43 -2.47 3.70
N GLU A 57 20.20 -1.38 3.78
CA GLU A 57 21.65 -1.43 3.98
C GLU A 57 22.01 -1.93 5.41
N ASP A 58 21.37 -1.37 6.43
CA ASP A 58 21.62 -1.69 7.84
C ASP A 58 21.22 -3.13 8.21
N GLU A 59 20.17 -3.67 7.60
CA GLU A 59 19.74 -5.06 7.77
C GLU A 59 20.63 -6.06 7.01
N GLY A 60 21.59 -5.57 6.21
CA GLY A 60 22.59 -6.40 5.54
C GLY A 60 22.07 -7.14 4.31
N HIS A 61 21.10 -6.60 3.59
CA HIS A 61 20.63 -7.19 2.33
C HIS A 61 21.73 -7.05 1.25
N ASP A 62 21.93 -8.10 0.44
CA ASP A 62 23.00 -8.15 -0.58
C ASP A 62 22.92 -7.01 -1.62
N ASP A 63 21.70 -6.59 -1.97
CA ASP A 63 21.41 -5.42 -2.80
C ASP A 63 20.25 -4.63 -2.20
N ALA A 64 20.59 -3.60 -1.43
CA ALA A 64 19.62 -2.75 -0.76
C ALA A 64 18.71 -1.98 -1.72
N VAL A 65 19.22 -1.61 -2.90
CA VAL A 65 18.44 -0.89 -3.93
C VAL A 65 17.41 -1.82 -4.56
N LEU A 66 17.82 -3.05 -4.88
CA LEU A 66 16.90 -4.07 -5.37
C LEU A 66 15.83 -4.37 -4.33
N ARG A 67 16.21 -4.56 -3.06
CA ARG A 67 15.27 -4.83 -1.97
C ARG A 67 14.24 -3.71 -1.78
N ALA A 68 14.69 -2.46 -1.74
CA ALA A 68 13.79 -1.31 -1.66
C ALA A 68 12.85 -1.24 -2.87
N SER A 69 13.35 -1.58 -4.06
CA SER A 69 12.56 -1.63 -5.30
C SER A 69 11.48 -2.71 -5.28
N GLU A 70 11.78 -3.90 -4.74
CA GLU A 70 10.80 -4.97 -4.54
C GLU A 70 9.66 -4.53 -3.61
N ILE A 71 9.99 -3.84 -2.51
CA ILE A 71 9.00 -3.31 -1.57
C ILE A 71 8.13 -2.24 -2.24
N VAL A 72 8.72 -1.38 -3.06
CA VAL A 72 7.99 -0.35 -3.81
C VAL A 72 7.07 -0.96 -4.86
N LEU A 73 7.52 -2.02 -5.54
CA LEU A 73 6.67 -2.77 -6.47
C LEU A 73 5.47 -3.39 -5.74
N ALA A 74 5.67 -3.91 -4.53
CA ALA A 74 4.60 -4.45 -3.70
C ALA A 74 3.55 -3.40 -3.33
N VAL A 75 3.93 -2.13 -3.17
CA VAL A 75 2.98 -1.02 -2.96
C VAL A 75 2.03 -0.90 -4.16
N GLY A 76 2.56 -1.00 -5.38
CA GLY A 76 1.74 -0.98 -6.60
C GLY A 76 0.72 -2.12 -6.67
N VAL A 77 1.11 -3.33 -6.27
CA VAL A 77 0.22 -4.50 -6.18
C VAL A 77 -0.94 -4.24 -5.23
N VAL A 78 -0.65 -3.72 -4.02
CA VAL A 78 -1.69 -3.42 -3.03
C VAL A 78 -2.62 -2.30 -3.47
N LEU A 79 -2.08 -1.24 -4.08
CA LEU A 79 -2.90 -0.12 -4.54
C LEU A 79 -3.86 -0.52 -5.67
N THR A 80 -3.43 -1.42 -6.55
CA THR A 80 -4.28 -1.94 -7.63
C THR A 80 -5.51 -2.66 -7.05
N GLU A 81 -5.30 -3.55 -6.09
CA GLU A 81 -6.38 -4.32 -5.46
C GLU A 81 -7.23 -3.45 -4.51
N LEU A 82 -6.62 -2.44 -3.87
CA LEU A 82 -7.36 -1.44 -3.10
C LEU A 82 -8.31 -0.65 -3.99
N HIS A 83 -7.88 -0.23 -5.18
CA HIS A 83 -8.72 0.49 -6.13
C HIS A 83 -9.93 -0.35 -6.58
N GLU A 84 -9.71 -1.62 -6.92
CA GLU A 84 -10.81 -2.54 -7.25
C GLU A 84 -11.78 -2.72 -6.08
N MET A 85 -11.27 -2.88 -4.85
CA MET A 85 -12.09 -3.06 -3.65
C MET A 85 -12.92 -1.80 -3.32
N VAL A 86 -12.34 -0.61 -3.46
CA VAL A 86 -13.06 0.67 -3.29
C VAL A 86 -14.19 0.79 -4.30
N THR A 87 -13.94 0.48 -5.57
CA THR A 87 -14.98 0.50 -6.62
C THR A 87 -16.12 -0.46 -6.29
N SER A 88 -15.82 -1.72 -5.94
CA SER A 88 -16.84 -2.68 -5.52
C SER A 88 -17.59 -2.26 -4.26
N TYR A 89 -16.93 -1.60 -3.30
CA TYR A 89 -17.59 -1.11 -2.10
C TYR A 89 -18.54 0.05 -2.40
N ILE A 90 -18.16 0.98 -3.29
CA ILE A 90 -19.04 2.05 -3.77
C ILE A 90 -20.30 1.45 -4.41
N GLU A 91 -20.15 0.43 -5.27
CA GLU A 91 -21.29 -0.27 -5.87
C GLU A 91 -22.22 -0.88 -4.80
N ILE A 92 -21.67 -1.58 -3.81
CA ILE A 92 -22.45 -2.18 -2.71
C ILE A 92 -23.16 -1.11 -1.85
N THR A 93 -22.50 0.03 -1.62
CA THR A 93 -23.03 1.14 -0.82
C THR A 93 -24.13 1.90 -1.56
N VAL A 94 -24.00 2.09 -2.87
CA VAL A 94 -25.05 2.68 -3.72
C VAL A 94 -26.28 1.78 -3.81
N LEU A 95 -26.08 0.47 -3.75
CA LEU A 95 -27.17 -0.52 -3.69
C LEU A 95 -27.77 -0.66 -2.27
N ASP A 96 -27.30 0.14 -1.30
CA ASP A 96 -27.77 0.22 0.10
C ASP A 96 -27.73 -1.12 0.85
N VAL A 97 -26.83 -2.02 0.45
CA VAL A 97 -26.67 -3.36 1.03
C VAL A 97 -25.85 -3.32 2.33
N LEU A 98 -25.06 -2.26 2.54
CA LEU A 98 -24.18 -2.11 3.71
C LEU A 98 -24.13 -0.65 4.19
N ASP A 99 -24.59 -0.39 5.41
CA ASP A 99 -24.60 0.93 6.03
C ASP A 99 -23.51 1.04 7.12
N ASP A 100 -22.25 1.24 6.70
CA ASP A 100 -21.11 1.50 7.61
C ASP A 100 -20.74 3.00 7.57
N PRO A 101 -21.03 3.76 8.64
CA PRO A 101 -20.79 5.20 8.69
C PRO A 101 -19.31 5.58 8.59
N ILE A 102 -18.40 4.77 9.17
CA ILE A 102 -16.97 5.06 9.20
C ILE A 102 -16.38 4.88 7.80
N LEU A 103 -16.72 3.78 7.13
CA LEU A 103 -16.27 3.53 5.76
C LEU A 103 -16.85 4.56 4.78
N LYS A 104 -18.13 4.92 4.94
CA LYS A 104 -18.75 6.01 4.18
C LYS A 104 -17.99 7.33 4.37
N ASP A 105 -17.61 7.67 5.59
CA ASP A 105 -16.87 8.90 5.88
C ASP A 105 -15.43 8.86 5.33
N MET A 106 -14.72 7.74 5.49
CA MET A 106 -13.36 7.53 4.94
C MET A 106 -13.31 7.62 3.41
N LEU A 107 -14.37 7.21 2.70
CA LEU A 107 -14.45 7.28 1.24
C LEU A 107 -14.94 8.64 0.72
N LYS A 108 -15.71 9.37 1.52
CA LYS A 108 -16.13 10.75 1.20
C LYS A 108 -14.96 11.74 1.16
N PHE A 109 -13.82 11.44 1.79
CA PHE A 109 -12.59 12.25 1.71
C PHE A 109 -11.94 12.32 0.31
N GLN A 110 -12.56 11.76 -0.73
CA GLN A 110 -12.07 11.79 -2.11
C GLN A 110 -12.83 12.76 -3.06
N TYR A 111 -13.66 13.67 -2.55
CA TYR A 111 -14.27 14.76 -3.35
C TYR A 111 -14.00 16.15 -2.80
#